data_AF-A0A8I1V0A9-F1
#
_entry.id   AF-A0A8I1V0A9-F1
#
_cell.length_a   1.000
_cell.length_b   1.000
_cell.length_c   1.000
_cell.angle_alpha   90.00
_cell.angle_beta   90.00
_cell.angle_gamma   90.00
#
_symmetry.space_group_name_H-M   'P 1'
#
loop_
_entity.id
_entity.type
_entity.pdbx_description
1 polymer ?
#
loop_
_entity_poly.entity_id
_entity_poly.type
_entity_poly.pdbx_seq_one_letter_code
_entity_poly.pdbx_strand_id
1 'polypeptide(L)'
;MTAPDPDRLTELGKRLDELQTRRTAGHKPAPPSQSGIAFRFATEMVAALIVGGGLGWGIDWLFGHFGFHTRPAFLILFFVLGAAAGIRNVTRAAAEINAEMARAQAEARSDEEK
;
A
#
# COMPACT_ATOMS: atom_id res chain seq x y z
N MET A 1 4.96 36.75 -32.04
CA MET A 1 4.38 35.85 -31.02
C MET A 1 3.80 36.74 -29.93
N THR A 2 2.50 36.99 -29.98
CA THR A 2 1.83 37.90 -29.02
C THR A 2 1.72 37.19 -27.68
N ALA A 3 2.22 37.82 -26.62
CA ALA A 3 2.09 37.28 -25.27
C ALA A 3 0.61 37.14 -24.90
N PRO A 4 0.20 36.02 -24.27
CA PRO A 4 -1.17 35.84 -23.83
C PRO A 4 -1.57 36.91 -22.82
N ASP A 5 -2.81 37.37 -22.95
CA ASP A 5 -3.44 38.42 -22.14
C ASP A 5 -3.46 38.04 -20.64
N PRO A 6 -2.91 38.86 -19.73
CA PRO A 6 -2.81 38.56 -18.30
C PRO A 6 -4.16 38.30 -17.62
N ASP A 7 -5.24 38.91 -18.10
CA ASP A 7 -6.57 38.74 -17.53
C ASP A 7 -7.13 37.33 -17.79
N ARG A 8 -6.83 36.76 -18.97
CA ARG A 8 -7.22 35.38 -19.32
C ARG A 8 -6.50 34.35 -18.46
N LEU A 9 -5.23 34.58 -18.14
CA LEU A 9 -4.45 33.69 -17.28
C LEU A 9 -5.00 33.69 -15.85
N THR A 10 -5.43 34.85 -15.37
CA THR A 10 -6.05 34.99 -14.05
C THR A 10 -7.40 34.28 -13.99
N GLU A 11 -8.22 34.39 -15.03
CA GLU A 11 -9.50 33.69 -15.14
C GLU A 11 -9.31 32.16 -15.24
N LEU A 12 -8.36 31.70 -16.06
CA LEU A 12 -8.03 30.28 -16.18
C LEU A 12 -7.50 29.71 -14.86
N GLY A 13 -6.67 30.47 -14.13
CA GLY A 13 -6.18 30.09 -12.80
C GLY A 13 -7.33 29.89 -11.82
N LYS A 14 -8.31 30.81 -11.78
CA LYS A 14 -9.52 30.67 -10.95
C LYS A 14 -10.36 29.46 -11.33
N ARG A 15 -10.58 29.22 -12.63
CA ARG A 15 -11.32 28.05 -13.11
C ARG A 15 -10.60 26.74 -12.79
N LEU A 16 -9.27 26.72 -12.91
CA LEU A 16 -8.46 25.54 -12.58
C LEU A 16 -8.49 25.25 -11.09
N ASP A 17 -8.39 26.27 -10.25
CA ASP A 17 -8.46 26.16 -8.80
C ASP A 17 -9.85 25.68 -8.34
N GLU A 18 -10.92 26.17 -8.96
CA GLU A 18 -12.28 25.71 -8.70
C GLU A 18 -12.47 24.24 -9.12
N LEU A 19 -11.97 23.84 -10.29
CA LEU A 19 -12.02 22.45 -10.76
C LEU A 19 -11.15 21.52 -9.90
N GLN A 20 -9.99 21.98 -9.46
CA GLN A 20 -9.11 21.22 -8.57
C GLN A 20 -9.74 21.06 -7.18
N THR A 21 -10.38 22.11 -6.67
CA THR A 21 -11.15 22.08 -5.41
C THR A 21 -12.34 21.13 -5.53
N ARG A 22 -13.09 21.14 -6.65
CA ARG A 22 -14.17 20.19 -6.90
C ARG A 22 -13.67 18.75 -7.04
N ARG A 23 -12.51 18.54 -7.66
CA ARG A 23 -11.90 17.21 -7.83
C ARG A 23 -11.41 16.63 -6.50
N THR A 24 -10.83 17.47 -5.65
CA THR A 24 -10.38 17.07 -4.30
C THR A 24 -11.55 16.90 -3.33
N ALA A 25 -12.59 17.75 -3.41
CA ALA A 25 -13.80 17.62 -2.59
C ALA A 25 -14.70 16.44 -3.02
N GLY A 26 -14.77 16.11 -4.31
CA GLY A 26 -15.63 15.04 -4.84
C GLY A 26 -15.00 13.64 -4.83
N HIS A 27 -13.69 13.54 -4.59
CA HIS A 27 -12.96 12.28 -4.56
C HIS A 27 -12.31 12.04 -3.20
N LYS A 28 -13.08 12.20 -2.11
CA LYS A 28 -12.71 11.56 -0.85
C LYS A 28 -12.82 10.05 -1.08
N PRO A 29 -11.72 9.28 -1.04
CA PRO A 29 -11.82 7.84 -1.07
C PRO A 29 -12.78 7.41 0.04
N ALA A 30 -13.73 6.53 -0.29
CA ALA A 30 -14.56 5.94 0.74
C ALA A 30 -13.63 5.33 1.81
N PRO A 31 -13.95 5.49 3.11
CA PRO A 31 -13.13 4.90 4.17
C PRO A 31 -12.95 3.40 3.88
N PRO A 32 -11.73 2.86 4.09
CA PRO A 32 -11.40 1.51 3.69
C PRO A 32 -12.39 0.52 4.32
N SER A 33 -13.09 -0.24 3.47
CA SER A 33 -14.03 -1.25 3.94
C SER A 33 -13.28 -2.36 4.68
N GLN A 34 -13.95 -3.02 5.64
CA GLN A 34 -13.37 -4.16 6.35
C GLN A 34 -12.90 -5.25 5.38
N SER A 35 -13.64 -5.48 4.29
CA SER A 35 -13.25 -6.41 3.23
C SER A 35 -11.99 -5.96 2.47
N GLY A 36 -11.84 -4.66 2.19
CA GLY A 36 -10.65 -4.11 1.55
C GLY A 36 -9.40 -4.24 2.42
N ILE A 37 -9.55 -4.03 3.73
CA ILE A 37 -8.48 -4.22 4.71
C ILE A 37 -8.06 -5.69 4.76
N ALA A 38 -9.02 -6.61 4.86
CA ALA A 38 -8.75 -8.04 4.86
C ALA A 38 -8.07 -8.50 3.57
N PHE A 39 -8.52 -7.99 2.41
CA PHE A 39 -7.89 -8.29 1.13
C PHE A 39 -6.45 -7.80 1.06
N ARG A 40 -6.17 -6.56 1.53
CA ARG A 40 -4.80 -6.04 1.61
C ARG A 40 -3.90 -6.94 2.46
N PHE A 41 -4.37 -7.38 3.63
CA PHE A 41 -3.59 -8.29 4.47
C PHE A 41 -3.34 -9.64 3.78
N ALA A 42 -4.35 -10.19 3.11
CA ALA A 42 -4.21 -11.43 2.35
C ALA A 42 -3.20 -11.28 1.20
N THR A 43 -3.26 -10.18 0.44
CA THR A 43 -2.33 -9.94 -0.67
C THR A 43 -0.90 -9.71 -0.20
N GLU A 44 -0.70 -9.00 0.93
CA GLU A 44 0.62 -8.82 1.54
C GLU A 44 1.20 -10.17 1.97
N MET A 45 0.36 -11.02 2.57
CA MET A 45 0.74 -12.39 2.94
C MET A 45 1.14 -13.22 1.73
N VAL A 46 0.26 -13.32 0.74
CA VAL A 46 0.47 -14.15 -0.45
C VAL A 46 1.68 -13.65 -1.24
N ALA A 47 1.84 -12.34 -1.41
CA ALA A 47 3.00 -11.77 -2.07
C ALA A 47 4.30 -12.13 -1.35
N ALA A 48 4.37 -12.00 -0.02
CA ALA A 48 5.56 -12.34 0.74
C ALA A 48 5.92 -13.84 0.64
N LEU A 49 4.92 -14.72 0.65
CA LEU A 49 5.12 -16.17 0.47
C LEU A 49 5.57 -16.53 -0.94
N ILE A 50 4.99 -15.90 -1.98
CA ILE A 50 5.39 -16.10 -3.38
C ILE A 50 6.83 -15.63 -3.57
N VAL A 51 7.19 -14.47 -3.03
CA VAL A 51 8.56 -13.94 -3.13
C VAL A 51 9.53 -14.86 -2.38
N GLY A 52 9.25 -15.22 -1.13
CA GLY A 52 10.11 -16.10 -0.34
C GLY A 52 10.26 -17.49 -0.94
N GLY A 53 9.14 -18.13 -1.28
CA GLY A 53 9.13 -19.45 -1.93
C GLY A 53 9.78 -19.45 -3.30
N GLY A 54 9.52 -18.42 -4.12
CA GLY A 54 10.12 -18.25 -5.44
C GLY A 54 11.64 -18.05 -5.37
N LEU A 55 12.12 -17.21 -4.45
CA LEU A 55 13.56 -17.00 -4.23
C LEU A 55 14.24 -18.28 -3.76
N GLY A 56 13.66 -18.94 -2.75
CA GLY A 56 14.21 -20.17 -2.20
C GLY A 56 14.24 -21.31 -3.23
N TRP A 57 13.18 -21.47 -4.02
CA TRP A 57 13.14 -22.43 -5.12
C TRP A 57 14.16 -22.12 -6.20
N GLY A 58 14.32 -20.85 -6.60
CA GLY A 58 15.32 -20.46 -7.59
C GLY A 58 16.76 -20.75 -7.16
N ILE A 59 17.07 -20.53 -5.88
CA ILE A 59 18.39 -20.85 -5.32
C ILE A 59 18.58 -22.37 -5.26
N ASP A 60 17.61 -23.13 -4.76
CA ASP A 60 17.68 -24.59 -4.73
C ASP A 60 17.85 -25.17 -6.15
N TRP A 61 17.16 -24.61 -7.15
CA TRP A 61 17.29 -25.01 -8.55
C TRP A 61 18.69 -24.75 -9.10
N LEU A 62 19.26 -23.57 -8.81
CA LEU A 62 20.62 -23.23 -9.22
C LEU A 62 21.62 -24.20 -8.58
N PHE A 63 21.59 -24.38 -7.26
CA PHE A 63 22.51 -25.29 -6.57
C PHE A 63 22.38 -26.75 -7.03
N GLY A 64 21.14 -27.20 -7.29
CA GLY A 64 20.87 -28.51 -7.88
C GLY A 64 21.48 -28.66 -9.27
N HIS A 65 21.38 -27.65 -10.13
CA HIS A 65 21.99 -27.64 -11.46
C HIS A 65 23.53 -27.64 -11.40
N PHE A 66 24.13 -27.03 -10.38
CA PHE A 66 25.59 -27.01 -10.16
C PHE A 66 26.14 -28.31 -9.55
N GLY A 67 25.31 -29.36 -9.38
CA GLY A 67 25.76 -30.69 -8.95
C GLY A 67 25.73 -30.94 -7.45
N PHE A 68 25.24 -29.99 -6.65
CA PHE A 68 24.98 -30.24 -5.23
C PHE A 68 23.64 -30.96 -5.09
N HIS A 69 23.65 -32.20 -4.59
CA HIS A 69 22.44 -32.93 -4.18
C HIS A 69 21.84 -32.30 -2.91
N THR A 70 21.36 -31.08 -3.03
CA THR A 70 20.80 -30.31 -1.92
C THR A 70 19.32 -30.67 -1.81
N ARG A 71 18.90 -31.10 -0.61
CA ARG A 71 17.48 -31.07 -0.21
C ARG A 71 16.97 -29.63 -0.35
N PRO A 72 15.66 -29.36 -0.53
CA PRO A 72 15.13 -28.02 -0.76
C PRO A 72 15.22 -27.14 0.51
N ALA A 73 16.44 -26.83 0.92
CA ALA A 73 16.76 -26.21 2.19
C ALA A 73 16.58 -24.69 2.08
N PHE A 74 16.95 -24.10 0.94
CA PHE A 74 16.75 -22.67 0.72
C PHE A 74 15.26 -22.35 0.52
N LEU A 75 14.48 -23.23 -0.11
CA LEU A 75 13.02 -23.10 -0.19
C LEU A 75 12.42 -23.00 1.21
N ILE A 76 12.75 -23.93 2.12
CA ILE A 76 12.20 -23.90 3.48
C ILE A 76 12.67 -22.64 4.22
N LEU A 77 13.96 -22.32 4.15
CA LEU A 77 14.53 -21.13 4.80
C LEU A 77 13.86 -19.84 4.32
N PHE A 78 13.83 -19.61 3.00
CA PHE A 78 13.26 -18.39 2.44
C PHE A 78 11.73 -18.36 2.51
N PHE A 79 11.04 -19.50 2.53
CA PHE A 79 9.61 -19.54 2.80
C PHE A 79 9.29 -19.06 4.22
N VAL A 80 10.04 -19.52 5.23
CA VAL A 80 9.90 -19.05 6.62
C VAL A 80 10.24 -17.57 6.74
N LEU A 81 11.34 -17.12 6.10
CA LEU A 81 11.71 -15.70 6.08
C LEU A 81 10.63 -14.85 5.38
N GLY A 82 10.07 -15.33 4.27
CA GLY A 82 8.96 -14.67 3.56
C GLY A 82 7.72 -14.57 4.43
N ALA A 83 7.34 -15.65 5.12
CA ALA A 83 6.23 -15.64 6.07
C ALA A 83 6.46 -14.63 7.21
N ALA A 84 7.66 -14.61 7.80
CA ALA A 84 8.01 -13.66 8.85
C ALA A 84 7.95 -12.20 8.36
N ALA A 85 8.47 -11.92 7.15
CA ALA A 85 8.40 -10.61 6.54
C ALA A 85 6.96 -10.18 6.27
N GLY A 86 6.13 -11.07 5.74
CA GLY A 86 4.72 -10.80 5.51
C GLY A 86 3.96 -10.54 6.81
N ILE A 87 4.20 -11.32 7.88
CA ILE A 87 3.54 -11.12 9.18
C ILE A 87 3.89 -9.73 9.70
N ARG A 88 5.17 -9.35 9.62
CA ARG A 88 5.64 -8.01 10.00
C ARG A 88 4.96 -6.90 9.19
N ASN A 89 4.75 -7.10 7.89
CA ASN A 89 4.05 -6.13 7.04
C ASN A 89 2.57 -6.00 7.44
N VAL A 90 1.87 -7.11 7.65
CA VAL A 90 0.47 -7.12 8.08
C VAL A 90 0.31 -6.46 9.45
N THR A 91 1.18 -6.77 10.42
CA THR A 91 1.13 -6.13 11.75
C THR A 91 1.38 -4.64 11.68
N ARG A 92 2.29 -4.19 10.80
CA ARG A 92 2.56 -2.76 10.58
C ARG A 92 1.33 -2.07 9.97
N ALA A 93 0.75 -2.68 8.93
CA ALA A 93 -0.44 -2.15 8.28
C ALA A 93 -1.65 -2.10 9.23
N ALA A 94 -1.82 -3.11 10.09
CA ALA A 94 -2.85 -3.12 11.12
C ALA A 94 -2.65 -1.98 12.14
N ALA A 95 -1.41 -1.74 12.58
CA ALA A 95 -1.11 -0.65 13.49
C ALA A 95 -1.40 0.74 12.87
N GLU A 96 -1.04 0.93 11.59
CA GLU A 96 -1.33 2.16 10.83
C GLU A 96 -2.84 2.42 10.74
N ILE A 97 -3.62 1.40 10.35
CA ILE A 97 -5.08 1.51 10.21
C ILE A 97 -5.73 1.81 11.57
N ASN A 98 -5.32 1.12 12.63
CA ASN A 98 -5.86 1.36 13.97
C ASN A 98 -5.56 2.78 14.46
N ALA A 99 -4.36 3.31 14.18
CA ALA A 99 -3.99 4.67 14.53
C ALA A 99 -4.80 5.72 13.76
N GLU A 100 -5.06 5.49 12.47
CA GLU A 100 -5.90 6.36 11.65
C GLU A 100 -7.35 6.39 12.15
N MET A 101 -7.92 5.22 12.46
CA MET A 101 -9.26 5.11 13.02
C MET A 101 -9.40 5.82 14.38
N ALA A 102 -8.40 5.72 15.25
CA ALA A 102 -8.39 6.41 16.54
C ALA A 102 -8.35 7.95 16.38
N ARG A 103 -7.59 8.45 15.40
CA ARG A 103 -7.53 9.89 15.10
C ARG A 103 -8.85 10.41 14.54
N ALA A 104 -9.43 9.69 13.58
CA ALA A 104 -10.72 10.05 13.00
C ALA A 104 -11.84 10.09 14.06
N GLN A 105 -11.84 9.17 15.03
CA GLN A 105 -12.78 9.20 16.14
C GLN A 105 -12.55 10.38 17.09
N ALA A 106 -11.29 10.75 17.37
CA ALA A 106 -10.97 11.90 18.21
C ALA A 106 -11.38 13.23 17.57
N GLU A 107 -11.14 13.39 16.26
CA GLU A 107 -11.55 14.57 15.49
C GLU A 107 -13.07 14.71 15.47
N ALA A 108 -13.81 13.63 15.16
CA ALA A 108 -15.27 13.63 15.15
C ALA A 108 -15.87 14.00 16.51
N ARG A 109 -15.27 13.53 17.61
CA ARG A 109 -15.71 13.84 18.97
C ARG A 109 -15.46 15.31 19.34
N SER A 110 -14.35 15.89 18.87
CA SER A 110 -14.04 17.30 19.12
C SER A 110 -14.92 18.27 18.33
N ASP A 111 -15.40 17.86 17.16
CA ASP A 111 -16.35 18.64 16.36
C ASP A 111 -17.77 18.59 16.95
N GLU A 112 -18.14 17.50 17.64
CA GLU A 112 -19.44 17.36 18.32
C GLU A 112 -19.51 18.14 19.65
N GLU A 113 -18.37 18.38 20.30
CA GLU A 113 -18.27 19.13 21.57
C GLU A 113 -18.18 20.67 21.37
N LYS A 114 -18.03 21.14 20.13
CA LYS A 114 -17.91 22.57 19.76
C LYS A 114 -19.21 23.19 19.26
#